data_AF-A0A7K3YHZ4-F1
#
_entry.id   AF-A0A7K3YHZ4-F1
#
_cell.length_a   1.000
_cell.length_b   1.000
_cell.length_c   1.000
_cell.angle_alpha   90.00
_cell.angle_beta   90.00
_cell.angle_gamma   90.00
#
_symmetry.space_group_name_H-M   'P 1'
#
loop_
_entity.id
_entity.type
_entity.pdbx_description
1 polymer ?
#
loop_
_entity_poly.entity_id
_entity_poly.type
_entity_poly.pdbx_seq_one_letter_code
_entity_poly.pdbx_strand_id
1 'polypeptide(L)'
;MKTERRKAVTEGTNVPGNRFSNNFDFMRFAAAAVIVVTHAYALRLGYVGIGMYDPVEVMGRAGLAVLLTTSGYLIAMSWISTASPLKFAWKRFLRVVPALVLAIFITLFVIGP
;
A
#
# COMPACT_ATOMS: atom_id res chain seq x y z
N MET A 1 43.52 46.08 -6.81
CA MET A 1 42.39 45.92 -5.87
C MET A 1 41.46 44.84 -6.42
N LYS A 2 41.78 43.56 -6.18
CA LYS A 2 41.16 42.39 -6.82
C LYS A 2 40.24 41.73 -5.81
N THR A 3 38.95 41.83 -6.05
CA THR A 3 37.85 41.28 -5.25
C THR A 3 37.81 39.76 -5.42
N GLU A 4 38.47 39.04 -4.52
CA GLU A 4 38.28 37.59 -4.34
C GLU A 4 36.86 37.36 -3.77
N ARG A 5 35.90 37.20 -4.68
CA ARG A 5 34.53 36.82 -4.36
C ARG A 5 34.51 35.45 -3.67
N ARG A 6 34.21 35.49 -2.37
CA ARG A 6 33.50 34.47 -1.57
C ARG A 6 33.07 33.24 -2.39
N LYS A 7 33.86 32.16 -2.29
CA LYS A 7 33.36 30.80 -2.49
C LYS A 7 32.42 30.48 -1.34
N ALA A 8 31.14 30.81 -1.48
CA ALA A 8 30.11 30.47 -0.51
C ALA A 8 28.78 30.28 -1.24
N VAL A 9 28.75 29.36 -2.19
CA VAL A 9 27.50 28.90 -2.81
C VAL A 9 27.62 27.39 -2.99
N THR A 10 26.63 26.69 -2.42
CA THR A 10 26.33 25.27 -2.57
C THR A 10 27.30 24.28 -1.92
N GLU A 11 27.47 24.38 -0.61
CA GLU A 11 27.53 23.15 0.18
C GLU A 11 26.12 22.56 0.14
N GLY A 12 25.88 21.71 -0.86
CA GLY A 12 24.65 20.97 -1.00
C GLY A 12 24.48 20.11 0.24
N THR A 13 23.66 20.57 1.17
CA THR A 13 23.12 19.77 2.26
C THR A 13 22.32 18.65 1.61
N ASN A 14 23.01 17.55 1.31
CA ASN A 14 22.39 16.25 1.18
C ASN A 14 21.84 15.92 2.56
N VAL A 15 20.72 16.55 2.93
CA VAL A 15 19.87 16.02 3.98
C VAL A 15 19.46 14.67 3.41
N PRO A 16 19.90 13.53 3.95
CA PRO A 16 19.32 12.26 3.58
C PRO A 16 17.87 12.35 4.03
N GLY A 17 17.00 12.78 3.10
CA GLY A 17 15.57 12.85 3.34
C GLY A 17 15.17 11.47 3.84
N ASN A 18 14.70 11.42 5.08
CA ASN A 18 14.38 10.18 5.76
C ASN A 18 13.22 9.50 5.03
N ARG A 19 13.54 8.75 3.96
CA ARG A 19 12.56 7.99 3.14
C ARG A 19 11.77 6.97 3.96
N PHE A 20 12.21 6.72 5.19
CA PHE A 20 11.59 5.81 6.16
C PHE A 20 10.66 6.50 7.17
N SER A 21 10.37 7.81 7.07
CA SER A 21 9.50 8.48 8.04
C SER A 21 8.00 8.28 7.80
N ASN A 22 7.60 7.49 6.80
CA ASN A 22 6.20 7.37 6.38
C ASN A 22 5.72 5.91 6.52
N ASN A 23 5.03 5.63 7.63
CA ASN A 23 4.51 4.30 7.98
C ASN A 23 3.18 3.96 7.25
N PHE A 24 2.98 4.47 6.03
CA PHE A 24 1.79 4.14 5.24
C PHE A 24 1.70 2.64 4.93
N ASP A 25 2.85 1.96 4.75
CA ASP A 25 2.87 0.51 4.57
C ASP A 25 2.39 -0.24 5.82
N PHE A 26 2.70 0.26 7.03
CA PHE A 26 2.17 -0.30 8.27
C PHE A 26 0.66 -0.10 8.37
N MET A 27 0.13 1.09 8.04
CA MET A 27 -1.32 1.33 8.02
C MET A 27 -2.04 0.41 7.03
N ARG A 28 -1.42 0.13 5.87
CA ARG A 28 -1.97 -0.80 4.87
C ARG A 28 -1.95 -2.24 5.39
N PHE A 29 -0.88 -2.65 6.05
CA PHE A 29 -0.79 -3.97 6.69
C PHE A 29 -1.84 -4.13 7.81
N ALA A 30 -1.95 -3.15 8.70
CA ALA A 30 -2.96 -3.16 9.77
C ALA A 30 -4.38 -3.19 9.21
N ALA A 31 -4.67 -2.38 8.19
CA ALA A 31 -5.97 -2.38 7.51
C ALA A 31 -6.26 -3.73 6.82
N ALA A 32 -5.28 -4.32 6.14
CA ALA A 32 -5.43 -5.64 5.53
C ALA A 32 -5.69 -6.73 6.57
N ALA A 33 -5.01 -6.68 7.73
CA ALA A 33 -5.23 -7.62 8.83
C ALA A 33 -6.67 -7.53 9.37
N VAL A 34 -7.18 -6.31 9.57
CA VAL A 34 -8.59 -6.09 9.98
C VAL A 34 -9.56 -6.70 8.97
N ILE A 35 -9.35 -6.47 7.67
CA ILE A 35 -10.22 -7.03 6.61
C ILE A 35 -10.21 -8.56 6.63
N VAL A 36 -9.04 -9.18 6.79
CA VAL A 36 -8.90 -10.64 6.88
C VAL A 36 -9.67 -11.18 8.09
N VAL A 37 -9.55 -10.53 9.26
CA VAL A 37 -10.28 -10.93 10.47
C VAL A 37 -11.80 -10.79 10.27
N THR A 38 -12.26 -9.68 9.66
CA THR A 38 -13.69 -9.50 9.37
C THR A 38 -14.21 -10.59 8.42
N HIS A 39 -13.46 -10.95 7.37
CA HIS A 39 -13.89 -12.01 6.45
C HIS A 39 -13.88 -13.39 7.12
N ALA A 40 -12.89 -13.68 7.98
CA ALA A 40 -12.86 -14.93 8.74
C ALA A 40 -14.05 -15.03 9.70
N TYR A 41 -14.45 -13.91 10.33
CA TYR A 41 -15.65 -13.83 11.16
C TYR A 41 -16.92 -14.05 10.34
N ALA A 42 -17.05 -13.39 9.17
CA ALA A 42 -18.17 -13.55 8.26
C ALA A 42 -18.33 -15.00 7.77
N LEU A 43 -17.23 -15.67 7.45
CA LEU A 43 -17.22 -17.09 7.04
C LEU A 43 -17.63 -18.03 8.17
N ARG A 44 -17.25 -17.73 9.42
CA ARG A 44 -17.62 -18.54 10.59
C ARG A 44 -19.11 -18.41 10.94
N LEU A 45 -19.64 -17.20 10.90
CA LEU A 45 -21.04 -16.93 11.28
C LEU A 45 -22.03 -17.23 10.15
N GLY A 46 -21.54 -17.22 8.90
CA GLY A 46 -22.36 -17.26 7.70
C GLY A 46 -22.88 -15.88 7.33
N TYR A 47 -22.79 -15.51 6.05
CA TYR A 47 -23.18 -14.18 5.54
C TYR A 47 -24.63 -13.77 5.82
N VAL A 48 -25.51 -14.73 6.09
CA VAL A 48 -26.91 -14.52 6.45
C VAL A 48 -27.12 -14.09 7.90
N GLY A 49 -26.15 -14.31 8.79
CA GLY A 49 -26.22 -13.95 10.21
C GLY A 49 -25.64 -12.57 10.55
N ILE A 50 -25.00 -11.90 9.58
CA ILE A 50 -24.28 -10.65 9.81
C ILE A 50 -25.23 -9.46 9.65
N GLY A 51 -25.56 -8.82 10.76
CA GLY A 51 -26.33 -7.57 10.73
C GLY A 51 -25.52 -6.44 10.10
N MET A 52 -26.19 -5.52 9.39
CA MET A 52 -25.56 -4.36 8.75
C MET A 52 -24.75 -3.47 9.73
N TYR A 53 -25.12 -3.52 11.01
CA TYR A 53 -24.51 -2.79 12.12
C TYR A 53 -23.64 -3.67 13.03
N ASP A 54 -23.26 -4.87 12.59
CA ASP A 54 -22.31 -5.71 13.35
C ASP A 54 -20.99 -4.93 13.52
N PRO A 55 -20.48 -4.77 14.76
CA PRO A 55 -19.24 -4.04 15.03
C PRO A 55 -18.05 -4.55 14.21
N VAL A 56 -17.95 -5.86 13.97
CA VAL A 56 -16.83 -6.48 13.25
C VAL A 56 -16.89 -6.13 11.75
N GLU A 57 -18.10 -6.08 11.19
CA GLU A 57 -18.34 -5.69 9.81
C GLU A 57 -18.05 -4.19 9.62
N VAL A 58 -18.46 -3.35 10.57
CA VAL A 58 -18.17 -1.91 10.58
C VAL A 58 -16.66 -1.66 10.61
N MET A 59 -15.93 -2.41 11.45
CA MET A 59 -14.47 -2.35 11.50
C MET A 59 -13.83 -2.79 10.18
N GLY A 60 -14.37 -3.83 9.54
CA GLY A 60 -13.93 -4.25 8.21
C GLY A 60 -14.10 -3.17 7.14
N ARG A 61 -15.25 -2.48 7.14
CA ARG A 61 -15.50 -1.35 6.23
C ARG A 61 -14.55 -0.19 6.49
N ALA A 62 -14.26 0.14 7.75
CA ALA A 62 -13.28 1.16 8.11
C ALA A 62 -11.87 0.75 7.64
N GLY A 63 -11.48 -0.51 7.83
CA GLY A 63 -10.22 -1.07 7.32
C GLY A 63 -10.13 -0.96 5.79
N LEU A 64 -11.20 -1.32 5.07
CA LEU A 64 -11.28 -1.17 3.62
C LEU A 64 -11.11 0.30 3.18
N ALA A 65 -11.79 1.24 3.86
CA ALA A 65 -11.67 2.66 3.56
C ALA A 65 -10.23 3.17 3.74
N VAL A 66 -9.55 2.77 4.82
CA VAL A 66 -8.14 3.11 5.05
C VAL A 66 -7.24 2.50 3.97
N LEU A 67 -7.42 1.22 3.65
CA LEU A 67 -6.60 0.52 2.66
C LEU A 67 -6.75 1.13 1.26
N LEU A 68 -7.98 1.50 0.89
CA LEU A 68 -8.28 2.12 -0.40
C LEU A 68 -7.75 3.56 -0.47
N THR A 69 -7.99 4.36 0.56
CA THR A 69 -7.56 5.77 0.60
C THR A 69 -6.03 5.89 0.62
N THR A 70 -5.34 5.10 1.45
CA THR A 70 -3.87 5.11 1.52
C THR A 70 -3.24 4.61 0.22
N SER A 71 -3.79 3.56 -0.39
CA SER A 71 -3.33 3.06 -1.69
C SER A 71 -3.55 4.09 -2.80
N GLY A 72 -4.71 4.76 -2.81
CA GLY A 72 -5.03 5.84 -3.74
C GLY A 72 -4.08 7.03 -3.62
N TYR A 73 -3.85 7.48 -2.38
CA TYR A 73 -2.94 8.59 -2.07
C TYR A 73 -1.51 8.32 -2.55
N LEU A 74 -0.97 7.13 -2.30
CA LEU A 74 0.39 6.76 -2.75
C LEU A 74 0.50 6.68 -4.28
N ILE A 75 -0.57 6.24 -4.97
CA ILE A 75 -0.60 6.25 -6.44
C ILE A 75 -0.59 7.68 -6.97
N ALA A 76 -1.45 8.55 -6.42
CA ALA A 76 -1.55 9.94 -6.84
C ALA A 76 -0.24 10.70 -6.59
N MET A 77 0.39 10.48 -5.43
CA MET A 77 1.71 11.03 -5.12
C MET A 77 2.78 10.54 -6.11
N SER A 78 2.78 9.24 -6.42
CA SER A 78 3.72 8.68 -7.41
C SER A 78 3.46 9.18 -8.84
N TRP A 79 2.23 9.52 -9.16
CA TRP A 79 1.84 10.09 -10.46
C TRP A 79 2.38 11.51 -10.61
N ILE A 80 2.20 12.35 -9.59
CA ILE A 80 2.69 13.74 -9.59
C ILE A 80 4.23 13.78 -9.65
N SER A 81 4.92 12.78 -9.09
CA SER A 81 6.39 12.73 -9.08
C SER A 81 7.02 12.14 -10.35
N THR A 82 6.27 11.53 -11.27
CA THR A 82 6.84 10.71 -12.36
C THR A 82 6.20 11.01 -13.72
N ALA A 83 7.01 11.51 -14.67
CA ALA A 83 6.55 11.93 -16.00
C ALA A 83 6.19 10.79 -16.99
N SER A 84 6.35 9.50 -16.63
CA SER A 84 6.04 8.38 -17.55
C SER A 84 5.12 7.31 -16.93
N PRO A 85 3.88 7.13 -17.43
CA PRO A 85 2.91 6.19 -16.87
C PRO A 85 3.29 4.71 -17.05
N LEU A 86 3.99 4.37 -18.14
CA LEU A 86 4.40 3.00 -18.46
C LEU A 86 5.41 2.41 -17.46
N LYS A 87 6.41 3.20 -17.02
CA LYS A 87 7.39 2.73 -16.03
C LYS A 87 6.76 2.55 -14.65
N PHE A 88 5.71 3.33 -14.33
CA PHE A 88 4.96 3.20 -13.08
C PHE A 88 4.11 1.92 -13.07
N ALA A 89 3.35 1.68 -14.13
CA ALA A 89 2.52 0.48 -14.27
C ALA A 89 3.37 -0.80 -14.28
N TRP A 90 4.52 -0.80 -14.98
CA TRP A 90 5.43 -1.95 -15.06
C TRP A 90 6.00 -2.36 -13.70
N LYS A 91 6.45 -1.39 -12.89
CA LYS A 91 6.95 -1.65 -11.53
C LYS A 91 5.87 -2.22 -10.62
N ARG A 92 4.60 -1.85 -10.84
CA ARG A 92 3.46 -2.37 -10.07
C ARG A 92 3.07 -3.77 -10.50
N PHE A 93 3.07 -4.03 -11.81
CA PHE A 93 2.81 -5.34 -12.39
C PHE A 93 3.82 -6.37 -11.88
N LEU A 94 5.12 -6.04 -11.92
CA LEU A 94 6.20 -6.88 -11.39
C LEU A 94 6.08 -7.19 -9.90
N ARG A 95 5.24 -6.46 -9.14
CA ARG A 95 5.04 -6.70 -7.70
C ARG A 95 3.80 -7.55 -7.39
N VAL A 96 2.74 -7.43 -8.20
CA VAL A 96 1.47 -8.15 -7.98
C VAL A 96 1.45 -9.51 -8.68
N VAL A 97 2.00 -9.58 -9.90
CA VAL A 97 1.99 -10.79 -10.73
C VAL A 97 2.74 -11.96 -10.11
N PRO A 98 3.91 -11.80 -9.47
CA PRO A 98 4.59 -12.94 -8.85
C PRO A 98 3.75 -13.57 -7.75
N ALA A 99 3.09 -12.75 -6.93
CA ALA A 99 2.21 -13.22 -5.87
C ALA A 99 0.96 -13.90 -6.43
N LEU A 100 0.38 -13.38 -7.52
CA LEU A 100 -0.77 -13.97 -8.19
C LEU A 100 -0.44 -15.34 -8.80
N VAL A 101 0.70 -15.44 -9.51
CA VAL A 101 1.16 -16.71 -10.11
C VAL A 101 1.35 -17.76 -9.01
N LEU A 102 2.02 -17.40 -7.92
CA LEU A 102 2.20 -18.30 -6.77
C LEU A 102 0.85 -18.75 -6.18
N ALA A 103 -0.09 -17.82 -6.00
CA ALA A 103 -1.43 -18.14 -5.50
C ALA A 103 -2.17 -19.12 -6.42
N ILE A 104 -2.13 -18.92 -7.73
CA ILE A 104 -2.75 -19.81 -8.73
C ILE A 104 -2.15 -21.22 -8.65
N PHE A 105 -0.83 -21.33 -8.56
CA PHE A 105 -0.17 -22.63 -8.40
C PHE A 105 -0.59 -23.33 -7.11
N ILE A 106 -0.63 -22.61 -5.99
CA ILE A 106 -1.07 -23.19 -4.71
C ILE A 106 -2.52 -23.65 -4.78
N THR A 107 -3.42 -22.84 -5.35
CA THR A 107 -4.83 -23.22 -5.45
C THR A 107 -5.03 -24.43 -6.36
N LEU A 108 -4.30 -24.52 -7.47
CA LEU A 108 -4.43 -25.63 -8.43
C LEU A 108 -3.81 -26.94 -7.92
N PHE A 109 -2.65 -26.89 -7.25
CA PHE A 109 -1.88 -28.08 -6.89
C PHE A 109 -1.99 -28.50 -5.41
N VAL A 110 -2.57 -27.68 -4.54
CA VAL A 110 -2.66 -27.99 -3.09
C VAL A 110 -4.10 -27.99 -2.58
N ILE A 111 -4.93 -27.03 -3.01
CA ILE A 111 -6.33 -26.91 -2.54
C ILE A 111 -7.30 -27.66 -3.47
N GLY A 112 -7.02 -27.65 -4.78
CA GLY A 112 -7.82 -28.30 -5.81
C GLY A 112 -7.70 -29.82 -5.99
N PRO A 113 -6.57 -30.50 -5.71
CA PRO A 113 -6.50 -31.96 -5.82
C PRO A 113 -7.20 -32.66 -4.67
#